data_AF-A0A1H7U9L6-F1
#
_entry.id   AF-A0A1H7U9L6-F1
#
_cell.length_a   1.000
_cell.length_b   1.000
_cell.length_c   1.000
_cell.angle_alpha   90.00
_cell.angle_beta   90.00
_cell.angle_gamma   90.00
#
_symmetry.space_group_name_H-M   'P 1'
#
loop_
_entity.id
_entity.type
_entity.pdbx_description
1 polymer ?
#
loop_
_entity_poly.entity_id
_entity_poly.type
_entity_poly.pdbx_seq_one_letter_code
_entity_poly.pdbx_strand_id
1 'polypeptide(L)' 'MVLVGIELMINAAILNFVAFGRYDKTLYGGQSFALFAIVLAAAAVAVALAIVLNVYKHYKSIDPNDINELKD' A
#
# COMPACT_ATOMS: atom_id res chain seq x y z
N MET A 1 -6.75 4.15 10.31
CA MET A 1 -7.51 3.83 9.07
C MET A 1 -6.76 4.17 7.77
N VAL A 2 -5.75 5.04 7.80
CA VAL A 2 -4.99 5.46 6.61
C VAL A 2 -4.34 4.30 5.86
N LEU A 3 -3.59 3.41 6.54
CA LEU A 3 -2.89 2.30 5.90
C LEU A 3 -3.84 1.34 5.14
N VAL A 4 -4.98 1.02 5.75
CA VAL A 4 -6.01 0.17 5.14
C VAL A 4 -6.62 0.85 3.90
N GLY A 5 -6.84 2.17 3.96
CA GLY A 5 -7.30 2.94 2.80
C GLY A 5 -6.31 2.90 1.64
N ILE A 6 -5.01 3.04 1.92
CA ILE A 6 -3.95 2.95 0.91
C ILE A 6 -3.90 1.55 0.28
N GLU A 7 -3.96 0.49 1.08
CA GLU A 7 -4.03 -0.89 0.55
C GLU A 7 -5.24 -1.11 -0.37
N LEU A 8 -6.40 -0.54 0.00
CA LEU A 8 -7.62 -0.67 -0.79
C LEU A 8 -7.50 0.06 -2.13
N MET A 9 -6.87 1.25 -2.15
CA MET A 9 -6.55 1.97 -3.38
C MET A 9 -5.58 1.20 -4.27
N ILE A 10 -4.54 0.59 -3.70
CA ILE A 10 -3.56 -0.21 -4.45
C ILE A 10 -4.23 -1.44 -5.06
N ASN A 11 -5.05 -2.17 -4.28
CA ASN A 11 -5.80 -3.33 -4.80
C ASN A 11 -6.79 -2.95 -5.90
N ALA A 12 -7.44 -1.79 -5.80
CA ALA A 12 -8.30 -1.28 -6.87
C ALA A 12 -7.52 -1.01 -8.17
N ALA A 13 -6.32 -0.43 -8.08
CA ALA A 13 -5.44 -0.23 -9.24
C ALA A 13 -4.97 -1.57 -9.84
N ILE A 14 -4.61 -2.55 -9.00
CA ILE A 14 -4.22 -3.89 -9.46
C ILE A 14 -5.37 -4.59 -10.18
N LEU A 15 -6.59 -4.51 -9.65
CA LEU A 15 -7.78 -5.04 -10.30
C LEU A 15 -8.00 -4.41 -11.68
N ASN A 16 -7.78 -3.09 -11.79
CA ASN A 16 -7.87 -2.37 -13.05
C ASN A 16 -6.85 -2.89 -14.08
N PHE A 17 -5.59 -3.13 -13.66
CA PHE A 17 -4.57 -3.72 -14.52
C PHE A 17 -4.94 -5.12 -15.01
N VAL A 18 -5.49 -5.97 -14.15
CA VAL A 18 -5.95 -7.32 -14.55
C VAL A 18 -7.13 -7.23 -15.51
N ALA A 19 -8.09 -6.34 -15.24
CA ALA A 19 -9.27 -6.14 -16.08
C ALA A 19 -8.89 -5.64 -17.47
N PHE A 20 -7.99 -4.65 -17.58
CA PHE A 20 -7.51 -4.16 -18.87
C PHE A 20 -6.59 -5.14 -19.58
N GLY A 21 -5.80 -5.92 -18.84
CA GLY A 21 -4.98 -6.99 -19.39
C GLY A 21 -5.78 -8.03 -20.18
N ARG A 22 -7.09 -8.18 -19.90
CA ARG A 22 -7.97 -9.08 -20.65
C ARG A 22 -8.25 -8.62 -22.09
N TYR A 23 -8.05 -7.33 -22.40
CA TYR A 23 -8.17 -6.80 -23.77
C TYR A 23 -6.88 -6.94 -24.58
N ASP A 24 -5.76 -7.29 -23.94
CA ASP A 24 -4.52 -7.66 -24.62
C ASP A 24 -4.60 -9.14 -25.03
N LYS A 25 -4.77 -9.40 -26.33
CA LYS A 25 -4.96 -10.75 -26.89
C LYS A 25 -3.67 -11.56 -26.99
N THR A 26 -2.52 -10.94 -26.78
CA THR A 26 -1.22 -11.51 -27.16
C THR A 26 -0.29 -11.72 -25.98
N LEU A 27 -0.44 -10.92 -24.91
CA LEU A 27 0.35 -11.06 -23.70
C LEU A 27 -0.54 -11.04 -22.46
N TYR A 28 -0.31 -11.98 -21.55
CA TYR A 28 -0.81 -11.97 -20.16
C TYR A 28 -0.16 -10.86 -19.29
N GLY A 29 0.25 -9.74 -19.89
CA GLY A 29 1.07 -8.71 -19.27
C GLY A 29 0.39 -8.07 -18.06
N GLY A 30 -0.94 -7.87 -18.11
CA GLY A 30 -1.71 -7.35 -16.98
C GLY A 30 -1.71 -8.27 -15.75
N GLN A 31 -1.69 -9.59 -15.95
CA GLN A 31 -1.65 -10.57 -14.86
C GLN A 31 -0.26 -10.69 -14.25
N SER A 32 0.80 -10.70 -15.08
CA SER A 32 2.19 -10.68 -14.60
C SER A 32 2.48 -9.41 -13.82
N PHE A 33 2.07 -8.24 -14.32
CA PHE A 33 2.24 -6.97 -13.61
C PHE A 33 1.49 -6.96 -12.28
N ALA A 34 0.26 -7.47 -12.24
CA ALA A 34 -0.52 -7.60 -11.02
C ALA A 34 0.19 -8.44 -9.96
N LEU A 35 0.83 -9.56 -10.34
CA LEU A 35 1.58 -10.40 -9.42
C LEU A 35 2.74 -9.62 -8.76
N PHE A 36 3.52 -8.88 -9.55
CA PHE A 36 4.60 -8.05 -9.02
C PHE A 36 4.08 -6.92 -8.14
N ALA A 37 2.97 -6.28 -8.52
CA ALA A 37 2.35 -5.22 -7.74
C ALA A 37 1.83 -5.70 -6.38
N ILE A 38 1.28 -6.93 -6.30
CA ILE A 38 0.87 -7.54 -5.02
C ILE A 38 2.08 -7.76 -4.11
N VAL A 39 3.19 -8.28 -4.65
CA VAL A 39 4.43 -8.48 -3.87
C VAL A 39 4.98 -7.14 -3.36
N LEU A 40 4.98 -6.11 -4.21
CA LEU A 40 5.38 -4.76 -3.82
C LEU A 40 4.47 -4.18 -2.73
N ALA A 41 3.15 -4.37 -2.84
CA ALA A 41 2.19 -3.93 -1.84
C ALA A 41 2.44 -4.60 -0.48
N ALA A 42 2.68 -5.92 -0.46
CA ALA A 42 3.01 -6.66 0.75
C ALA A 42 4.29 -6.13 1.41
N ALA A 43 5.34 -5.86 0.62
CA ALA A 43 6.58 -5.27 1.12
C ALA A 43 6.35 -3.87 1.70
N ALA A 44 5.56 -3.03 1.03
CA ALA A 44 5.24 -1.67 1.49
C ALA A 44 4.47 -1.70 2.83
N VAL A 45 3.50 -2.59 2.99
CA VAL A 45 2.74 -2.75 4.25
C VAL A 45 3.64 -3.21 5.39
N ALA A 46 4.55 -4.15 5.15
CA ALA A 46 5.50 -4.59 6.16
C ALA A 46 6.37 -3.43 6.67
N VAL A 47 6.89 -2.60 5.77
CA VAL A 47 7.68 -1.41 6.13
C VAL A 47 6.82 -0.37 6.85
N ALA A 48 5.61 -0.08 6.36
CA ALA A 48 4.71 0.88 6.98
C ALA A 48 4.34 0.46 8.42
N LEU A 49 4.05 -0.82 8.65
CA LEU A 49 3.79 -1.36 9.99
C LEU A 49 5.02 -1.25 10.90
N ALA A 50 6.22 -1.52 10.38
CA ALA A 50 7.46 -1.34 11.16
C ALA A 50 7.63 0.12 11.61
N ILE A 51 7.35 1.09 10.73
CA ILE A 51 7.36 2.51 11.06
C ILE A 51 6.31 2.84 12.12
N VAL A 52 5.06 2.42 11.93
CA VAL A 52 3.94 2.66 12.87
C VAL A 52 4.28 2.09 14.25
N LEU A 53 4.85 0.89 14.32
CA LEU A 53 5.27 0.28 15.58
C LEU A 53 6.41 1.06 16.24
N ASN A 54 7.37 1.57 15.47
CA ASN A 54 8.45 2.38 16.01
C ASN A 54 7.93 3.71 16.57
N VAL A 55 7.05 4.38 15.82
CA VAL A 55 6.37 5.60 16.25
C VAL A 55 5.57 5.36 17.53
N TYR A 56 4.79 4.29 17.59
CA TYR A 56 4.02 3.94 18.79
C TYR A 56 4.92 3.68 20.01
N LYS A 57 6.12 3.13 19.83
CA LYS A 57 7.07 2.94 20.93
C LYS A 57 7.51 4.28 21.55
N HIS A 58 7.67 5.33 20.73
CA HIS A 58 8.11 6.65 21.17
C HIS A 58 6.95 7.53 21.66
N TYR A 59 5.87 7.63 20.88
CA TYR A 59 4.78 8.58 21.13
C TYR A 59 3.60 7.97 21.91
N LYS A 60 3.54 6.64 22.08
CA LYS A 60 2.43 5.89 22.70
C LYS A 60 1.04 6.16 22.09
N SER A 61 0.99 6.81 20.93
CA SER A 61 -0.20 7.06 20.14
C SER A 61 -0.01 6.54 18.72
N ILE A 62 -1.12 6.18 18.08
CA ILE A 62 -1.18 5.82 16.66
C ILE A 62 -1.90 6.90 15.83
N ASP A 63 -2.40 7.96 16.47
CA ASP A 63 -3.00 9.09 15.75
C ASP A 63 -1.88 9.96 15.18
N PRO A 64 -1.77 10.11 13.85
CA PRO A 64 -0.75 10.95 13.24
C PRO A 64 -0.91 12.44 13.60
N ASN A 65 -2.08 12.89 14.05
CA ASN A 65 -2.28 14.28 14.48
C ASN A 65 -1.57 14.61 15.80
N ASP A 66 -1.28 13.60 16.62
CA ASP A 66 -0.58 13.77 17.90
C ASP A 66 0.93 14.00 17.71
N ILE A 67 1.46 13.76 16.50
CA ILE A 67 2.89 13.87 16.18
C ILE A 67 3.14 15.18 15.45
N ASN A 68 3.32 16.25 16.20
CA ASN A 68 3.42 17.62 15.67
C ASN A 68 4.71 18.36 16.09
N GLU A 69 5.72 17.64 16.58
CA GLU A 69 6.97 18.22 17.12
C GLU A 69 7.81 19.00 16.09
N LEU A 70 7.57 18.80 14.79
CA LEU A 70 8.26 19.48 13.69
C LEU A 70 7.50 20.70 13.16
N LYS A 71 6.49 21.17 13.89
CA LYS A 71 5.64 22.30 13.50
C LYS A 71 6.14 23.56 14.19
N ASP A 72 6.36 24.64 13.41
CA ASP A 72 6.70 25.98 13.92
C ASP A 72 5.55 26.62 14.72
#